data_AF-A0A5D4T377-F1
#
_entry.id   AF-A0A5D4T377-F1
#
_cell.length_a   1.000
_cell.length_b   1.000
_cell.length_c   1.000
_cell.angle_alpha   90.00
_cell.angle_beta   90.00
_cell.angle_gamma   90.00
#
_symmetry.space_group_name_H-M   'P 1'
#
loop_
_entity.id
_entity.type
_entity.pdbx_description
1 polymer ?
#
loop_
_entity_poly.entity_id
_entity_poly.type
_entity_poly.pdbx_seq_one_letter_code
_entity_poly.pdbx_strand_id
1 'polypeptide(L)'
;MMLPLPEKFDLNEIFIIFSTVLSWTLMFILPRRLPAVTITIIWTFNVFLAVLADITLSVKPYELYFTIDHKKHELFDVLLHFVTYPTLSYFVVNFYQYNKPKGLKYLFYIIFWAGIAISLEWISVKFHVFTYTGWKLYLSFITYLFVFAATIWLANFVEKKG
;
A
#
# COMPACT_ATOMS: atom_id res chain seq x y z
N MET A 1 -7.98 -1.58 -25.02
CA MET A 1 -7.70 -0.12 -24.94
C MET A 1 -6.37 0.02 -24.20
N MET A 2 -5.33 0.60 -24.80
CA MET A 2 -4.07 0.85 -24.09
C MET A 2 -4.28 2.01 -23.13
N LEU A 3 -3.78 1.90 -21.89
CA LEU A 3 -3.83 2.99 -20.92
C LEU A 3 -3.01 4.18 -21.45
N PRO A 4 -3.49 5.42 -21.27
CA PRO A 4 -2.74 6.59 -21.71
C PRO A 4 -1.40 6.66 -20.96
N LEU A 5 -0.33 6.96 -21.70
CA LEU A 5 0.96 7.37 -21.13
C LEU A 5 0.84 8.82 -20.64
N PRO A 6 1.65 9.21 -19.63
CA PRO A 6 1.63 10.59 -19.14
C PRO A 6 2.00 11.57 -20.26
N GLU A 7 1.27 12.69 -20.33
CA GLU A 7 1.56 13.74 -21.31
C GLU A 7 2.87 14.49 -20.99
N LYS A 8 3.27 14.50 -19.71
CA LYS A 8 4.57 14.99 -19.22
C LYS A 8 5.11 14.05 -18.17
N PHE A 9 6.40 13.75 -18.28
CA PHE A 9 7.10 12.96 -17.26
C PHE A 9 7.52 13.91 -16.13
N ASP A 10 6.75 13.90 -15.07
CA ASP A 10 6.87 14.78 -13.93
C ASP A 10 7.50 14.04 -12.73
N LEU A 11 7.60 14.75 -11.62
CA LEU A 11 8.39 14.34 -10.47
C LEU A 11 7.68 13.21 -9.67
N ASN A 12 6.37 13.14 -9.77
CA ASN A 12 5.52 12.05 -9.26
C ASN A 12 5.83 10.72 -9.97
N GLU A 13 5.92 10.65 -11.30
CA GLU A 13 6.19 9.39 -12.00
C GLU A 13 7.58 8.85 -11.65
N ILE A 14 8.58 9.72 -11.56
CA ILE A 14 9.93 9.36 -11.12
C ILE A 14 9.90 8.77 -9.71
N PHE A 15 9.18 9.42 -8.80
CA PHE A 15 9.07 8.95 -7.42
C PHE A 15 8.38 7.57 -7.33
N ILE A 16 7.33 7.34 -8.13
CA ILE A 16 6.63 6.05 -8.18
C ILE A 16 7.56 4.96 -8.72
N ILE A 17 8.29 5.21 -9.82
CA ILE A 17 9.24 4.25 -10.40
C ILE A 17 10.32 3.92 -9.36
N PHE A 18 10.93 4.94 -8.77
CA PHE A 18 11.98 4.77 -7.77
C PHE A 18 11.47 3.95 -6.57
N SER A 19 10.29 4.29 -6.04
CA SER A 19 9.67 3.59 -4.91
C SER A 19 9.37 2.12 -5.25
N THR A 20 8.94 1.86 -6.48
CA THR A 20 8.66 0.51 -6.97
C THR A 20 9.92 -0.31 -7.13
N VAL A 21 10.96 0.25 -7.76
CA VAL A 21 12.25 -0.42 -7.92
C VAL A 21 12.87 -0.72 -6.56
N LEU A 22 12.82 0.26 -5.63
CA LEU A 22 13.33 0.09 -4.27
C LEU A 22 12.58 -1.01 -3.52
N SER A 23 11.24 -0.98 -3.51
CA SER A 23 10.44 -1.98 -2.79
C SER A 23 10.61 -3.38 -3.37
N TRP A 24 10.67 -3.52 -4.70
CA TRP A 24 10.93 -4.82 -5.33
C TRP A 24 12.35 -5.33 -5.08
N THR A 25 13.35 -4.46 -5.12
CA THR A 25 14.73 -4.82 -4.78
C THR A 25 14.82 -5.34 -3.35
N LEU A 26 14.19 -4.64 -2.39
CA LEU A 26 14.11 -5.10 -1.01
C LEU A 26 13.36 -6.43 -0.88
N MET A 27 12.29 -6.64 -1.66
CA MET A 27 11.54 -7.89 -1.68
C MET A 27 12.37 -9.09 -2.16
N PHE A 28 13.26 -8.90 -3.14
CA PHE A 28 14.15 -9.96 -3.62
C PHE A 28 15.37 -10.21 -2.73
N ILE A 29 15.89 -9.18 -2.06
CA ILE A 29 17.02 -9.32 -1.12
C ILE A 29 16.57 -10.00 0.18
N LEU A 30 15.36 -9.67 0.67
CA LEU A 30 14.87 -10.22 1.91
C LEU A 30 14.48 -11.70 1.77
N PRO A 31 14.78 -12.53 2.78
CA PRO A 31 14.40 -13.93 2.74
C PRO A 31 12.87 -14.04 2.67
N ARG A 32 12.40 -14.73 1.63
CA ARG A 32 10.99 -15.03 1.45
C ARG A 32 10.57 -16.10 2.44
N ARG A 33 9.62 -15.77 3.33
CA ARG A 33 9.11 -16.68 4.37
C ARG A 33 7.67 -17.12 4.13
N LEU A 34 7.03 -16.61 3.09
CA LEU A 34 5.64 -16.89 2.74
C LEU A 34 5.54 -17.78 1.48
N PRO A 35 4.65 -18.79 1.47
CA PRO A 35 4.37 -19.55 0.27
C PRO A 35 3.72 -18.67 -0.79
N ALA A 36 3.87 -19.04 -2.07
CA ALA A 36 3.35 -18.26 -3.20
C ALA A 36 1.85 -17.98 -3.09
N VAL A 37 1.08 -18.99 -2.68
CA VAL A 37 -0.37 -18.88 -2.51
C VAL A 37 -0.74 -17.78 -1.51
N THR A 38 -0.10 -17.77 -0.33
CA THR A 38 -0.34 -16.73 0.68
C THR A 38 0.03 -15.35 0.16
N ILE A 39 1.17 -15.21 -0.52
CA ILE A 39 1.59 -13.93 -1.13
C ILE A 39 0.54 -13.44 -2.12
N THR A 40 0.09 -14.29 -3.04
CA THR A 40 -0.93 -13.91 -4.04
C THR A 40 -2.22 -13.45 -3.36
N ILE A 41 -2.69 -14.18 -2.35
CA ILE A 41 -3.94 -13.82 -1.64
C ILE A 41 -3.81 -12.48 -0.92
N ILE A 42 -2.75 -12.27 -0.13
CA ILE A 42 -2.56 -10.99 0.57
C ILE A 42 -2.36 -9.84 -0.41
N TRP A 43 -1.68 -10.09 -1.54
CA TRP A 43 -1.43 -9.09 -2.56
C TRP A 43 -2.74 -8.63 -3.19
N THR A 44 -3.54 -9.56 -3.71
CA THR A 44 -4.84 -9.25 -4.31
C THR A 44 -5.78 -8.58 -3.32
N PHE A 45 -5.79 -9.03 -2.06
CA PHE A 45 -6.58 -8.40 -1.00
C PHE A 45 -6.17 -6.94 -0.76
N ASN A 46 -4.87 -6.64 -0.72
CA ASN A 46 -4.38 -5.28 -0.51
C ASN A 46 -4.59 -4.38 -1.74
N VAL A 47 -4.47 -4.91 -2.95
CA VAL A 47 -4.86 -4.19 -4.17
C VAL A 47 -6.34 -3.81 -4.10
N PHE A 48 -7.21 -4.76 -3.74
CA PHE A 48 -8.64 -4.50 -3.57
C PHE A 48 -8.90 -3.40 -2.54
N LEU A 49 -8.26 -3.45 -1.37
CA LEU A 49 -8.41 -2.42 -0.34
C LEU A 49 -7.91 -1.04 -0.79
N ALA A 50 -6.79 -1.00 -1.53
CA ALA A 50 -6.23 0.26 -2.04
C ALA A 50 -7.17 0.91 -3.06
N VAL A 51 -7.66 0.15 -4.04
CA VAL A 51 -8.61 0.63 -5.04
C VAL A 51 -9.95 0.99 -4.40
N LEU A 52 -10.43 0.21 -3.44
CA LEU A 52 -11.64 0.52 -2.69
C LEU A 52 -11.50 1.83 -1.93
N ALA A 53 -10.39 2.02 -1.22
CA ALA A 53 -10.11 3.26 -0.50
C ALA A 53 -10.09 4.45 -1.47
N ASP A 54 -9.36 4.32 -2.58
CA ASP A 54 -9.28 5.38 -3.59
C ASP A 54 -10.67 5.78 -4.12
N ILE A 55 -11.48 4.81 -4.55
CA ILE A 55 -12.86 5.07 -5.02
C ILE A 55 -13.71 5.71 -3.91
N THR A 56 -13.64 5.21 -2.68
CA THR A 56 -14.46 5.75 -1.57
C THR A 56 -14.09 7.19 -1.19
N LEU A 57 -12.82 7.57 -1.36
CA LEU A 57 -12.31 8.87 -0.94
C LEU A 57 -12.31 9.92 -2.05
N SER A 58 -12.16 9.49 -3.31
CA SER A 58 -12.09 10.37 -4.49
C SER A 58 -13.46 10.66 -5.10
N VAL A 59 -14.46 9.77 -4.94
CA VAL A 59 -15.78 9.94 -5.54
C VAL A 59 -16.64 10.94 -4.75
N LYS A 60 -17.42 11.74 -5.48
CA LYS A 60 -18.43 12.65 -4.91
C LYS A 60 -19.38 11.90 -3.96
N PRO A 61 -19.78 12.49 -2.81
CA PRO A 61 -19.64 13.91 -2.44
C PRO A 61 -18.41 14.24 -1.58
N TYR A 62 -17.58 13.25 -1.25
CA TYR A 62 -16.55 13.42 -0.23
C TYR A 62 -15.32 14.17 -0.78
N GLU A 63 -14.86 13.82 -1.99
CA GLU A 63 -13.73 14.47 -2.67
C GLU A 63 -12.58 14.79 -1.69
N LEU A 64 -12.26 13.85 -0.80
CA LEU A 64 -11.36 14.09 0.34
C LEU A 64 -9.90 14.02 -0.10
N TYR A 65 -9.64 13.29 -1.18
CA TYR A 65 -8.34 12.83 -1.57
C TYR A 65 -8.30 12.44 -3.05
N PHE A 66 -7.24 12.77 -3.77
CA PHE A 66 -7.05 12.41 -5.18
C PHE A 66 -5.66 11.81 -5.45
N THR A 67 -5.61 10.60 -6.02
CA THR A 67 -4.40 9.98 -6.59
C THR A 67 -4.19 10.41 -8.03
N ILE A 68 -3.04 11.03 -8.33
CA ILE A 68 -2.58 11.43 -9.67
C ILE A 68 -3.61 12.32 -10.42
N ASP A 69 -3.18 13.04 -11.44
CA ASP A 69 -3.96 14.13 -12.04
C ASP A 69 -5.38 13.67 -12.46
N HIS A 70 -6.39 14.44 -12.02
CA HIS A 70 -7.81 14.10 -11.96
C HIS A 70 -8.49 13.72 -13.29
N LYS A 71 -7.79 13.81 -14.41
CA LYS A 71 -8.41 13.81 -15.74
C LYS A 71 -8.18 12.53 -16.54
N LYS A 72 -7.18 11.70 -16.21
CA LYS A 72 -6.92 10.44 -16.91
C LYS A 72 -6.36 9.43 -15.92
N HIS A 73 -6.98 8.25 -15.82
CA HIS A 73 -6.34 7.11 -15.16
C HIS A 73 -5.12 6.70 -15.99
N GLU A 74 -3.93 7.02 -15.50
CA GLU A 74 -2.68 6.79 -16.21
C GLU A 74 -2.08 5.43 -15.85
N LEU A 75 -1.16 4.94 -16.67
CA LEU A 75 -0.44 3.69 -16.40
C LEU A 75 0.23 3.68 -15.01
N PHE A 76 0.64 4.85 -14.52
CA PHE A 76 1.29 5.01 -13.22
C PHE A 76 0.35 4.80 -12.04
N ASP A 77 -0.95 5.05 -12.18
CA ASP A 77 -1.94 4.70 -11.16
C ASP A 77 -2.03 3.19 -10.98
N VAL A 78 -2.05 2.46 -12.10
CA VAL A 78 -2.09 0.99 -12.08
C VAL A 78 -0.80 0.45 -11.47
N LEU A 79 0.35 1.00 -11.86
CA LEU A 79 1.63 0.59 -11.29
C LEU A 79 1.67 0.84 -9.77
N LEU A 80 1.22 2.01 -9.33
CA LEU A 80 1.17 2.38 -7.92
C LEU A 80 0.28 1.45 -7.09
N HIS A 81 -0.97 1.24 -7.54
CA HIS A 81 -1.96 0.44 -6.80
C HIS A 81 -1.69 -1.07 -6.86
N PHE A 82 -1.26 -1.60 -8.00
CA PHE A 82 -1.12 -3.04 -8.22
C PHE A 82 0.29 -3.57 -7.92
N VAL A 83 1.31 -2.72 -8.04
CA VAL A 83 2.72 -3.13 -7.98
C VAL A 83 3.43 -2.54 -6.79
N THR A 84 3.22 -1.26 -6.48
CA THR A 84 3.97 -0.56 -5.42
C THR A 84 3.32 -0.77 -4.05
N TYR A 85 2.03 -0.44 -3.86
CA TYR A 85 1.41 -0.47 -2.53
C TYR A 85 1.37 -1.84 -1.85
N PRO A 86 1.04 -2.93 -2.56
CA PRO A 86 0.96 -4.24 -1.91
C PRO A 86 2.31 -4.73 -1.34
N THR A 87 3.44 -4.18 -1.82
CA THR A 87 4.78 -4.55 -1.32
C THR A 87 4.95 -4.24 0.16
N LEU A 88 4.38 -3.14 0.66
CA LEU A 88 4.46 -2.80 2.08
C LEU A 88 3.72 -3.83 2.94
N SER A 89 2.52 -4.21 2.51
CA SER A 89 1.74 -5.27 3.17
C SER A 89 2.43 -6.63 3.10
N TYR A 90 3.12 -6.94 2.00
CA TYR A 90 3.99 -8.11 1.92
C TYR A 90 5.09 -8.07 2.99
N PHE A 91 5.80 -6.94 3.15
CA PHE A 91 6.84 -6.82 4.17
C PHE A 91 6.28 -7.02 5.57
N VAL A 92 5.14 -6.38 5.88
CA VAL A 92 4.46 -6.54 7.16
C VAL A 92 4.17 -8.02 7.44
N VAL A 93 3.62 -8.78 6.50
CA VAL A 93 3.36 -10.20 6.77
C VAL A 93 4.66 -11.02 6.83
N ASN A 94 5.63 -10.75 5.95
CA ASN A 94 6.89 -11.51 5.87
C ASN A 94 7.76 -11.35 7.14
N PHE A 95 7.78 -10.14 7.71
CA PHE A 95 8.44 -9.89 9.00
C PHE A 95 7.62 -10.41 10.17
N TYR A 96 6.28 -10.33 10.10
CA TYR A 96 5.41 -10.91 11.12
C TYR A 96 5.64 -12.42 11.26
N GLN A 97 5.80 -13.16 10.15
CA GLN A 97 6.08 -14.59 10.20
C GLN A 97 7.42 -14.95 10.85
N TYR A 98 8.39 -14.05 10.81
CA TYR A 98 9.69 -14.25 11.47
C TYR A 98 9.62 -14.01 12.97
N ASN A 99 9.05 -12.88 13.39
CA ASN A 99 9.04 -12.47 14.80
C ASN A 99 7.88 -13.06 15.60
N LYS A 100 6.78 -13.42 14.94
CA LYS A 100 5.48 -13.87 15.50
C LYS A 100 5.13 -13.18 16.82
N PRO A 101 5.09 -11.82 16.85
CA PRO A 101 4.86 -11.08 18.07
C PRO A 101 3.47 -11.40 18.64
N LYS A 102 3.39 -11.57 19.97
CA LYS A 102 2.14 -11.90 20.70
C LYS A 102 1.81 -10.80 21.72
N GLY A 103 0.52 -10.66 22.03
CA GLY A 103 0.02 -9.71 23.03
C GLY A 103 0.39 -8.27 22.70
N LEU A 104 0.97 -7.54 23.67
CA LEU A 104 1.31 -6.12 23.50
C LEU A 104 2.36 -5.88 22.39
N LYS A 105 3.26 -6.84 22.15
CA LYS A 105 4.24 -6.75 21.05
C LYS A 105 3.58 -6.74 19.67
N TYR A 106 2.41 -7.38 19.53
CA TYR A 106 1.65 -7.37 18.29
C TYR A 106 1.07 -5.98 18.00
N LEU A 107 0.55 -5.30 19.03
CA LEU A 107 0.04 -3.94 18.88
C LEU A 107 1.15 -2.96 18.50
N PHE A 108 2.30 -3.02 19.19
CA PHE A 108 3.46 -2.19 18.82
C PHE A 108 3.97 -2.48 17.41
N TYR A 109 3.91 -3.74 16.97
CA TYR A 109 4.27 -4.12 15.61
C TYR A 109 3.39 -3.44 14.57
N ILE A 110 2.07 -3.49 14.73
CA ILE A 110 1.13 -2.84 13.79
C ILE A 110 1.31 -1.32 13.84
N ILE A 111 1.43 -0.72 15.02
CA ILE A 111 1.64 0.72 15.17
C ILE A 111 2.93 1.17 14.46
N PHE A 112 4.01 0.40 14.61
CA PHE A 112 5.28 0.69 13.96
C PHE A 112 5.15 0.67 12.43
N TRP A 113 4.54 -0.38 11.87
CA TRP A 113 4.34 -0.47 10.42
C TRP A 113 3.35 0.56 9.88
N ALA A 114 2.29 0.87 10.63
CA ALA A 114 1.40 1.98 10.32
C ALA A 114 2.19 3.28 10.28
N GLY A 115 3.08 3.52 11.24
CA GLY A 115 4.02 4.66 11.29
C GLY A 115 4.94 4.76 10.07
N ILE A 116 5.41 3.63 9.55
CA ILE A 116 6.17 3.61 8.29
C ILE A 116 5.26 4.00 7.11
N ALA A 117 4.04 3.44 7.05
CA ALA A 117 3.09 3.70 5.98
C ALA A 117 2.70 5.19 5.90
N ILE A 118 2.32 5.81 7.03
CA ILE A 118 2.02 7.25 7.09
C ILE A 118 3.22 8.11 6.68
N SER A 119 4.44 7.70 7.03
CA SER A 119 5.65 8.45 6.67
C SER A 119 5.90 8.39 5.16
N LEU A 120 5.72 7.22 4.55
CA LEU A 120 5.81 7.05 3.10
C LEU A 120 4.72 7.84 2.37
N GLU A 121 3.47 7.77 2.84
CA GLU A 121 2.36 8.54 2.30
C GLU A 121 2.63 10.05 2.37
N TRP A 122 3.12 10.55 3.51
CA TRP A 122 3.46 11.95 3.67
C TRP A 122 4.56 12.40 2.69
N ILE A 123 5.57 11.56 2.44
CA ILE A 123 6.59 11.81 1.42
C ILE A 123 5.95 11.84 0.02
N SER A 124 5.05 10.90 -0.29
CA SER A 124 4.31 10.87 -1.55
C SER A 124 3.48 12.14 -1.80
N VAL A 125 2.90 12.72 -0.75
CA VAL A 125 2.19 14.02 -0.82
C VAL A 125 3.14 15.15 -1.21
N LYS A 126 4.38 15.16 -0.70
CA LYS A 126 5.39 16.16 -1.08
C LYS A 126 5.81 16.07 -2.55
N PHE A 127 5.70 14.88 -3.12
CA PHE A 127 5.99 14.63 -4.53
C PHE A 127 4.77 14.74 -5.44
N HIS A 128 3.65 15.29 -4.94
CA HIS A 128 2.41 15.48 -5.70
C HIS A 128 1.80 14.19 -6.27
N VAL A 129 2.24 13.02 -5.80
CA VAL A 129 1.54 11.75 -6.09
C VAL A 129 0.13 11.79 -5.53
N PHE A 130 -0.01 12.49 -4.41
CA PHE A 130 -1.17 12.53 -3.57
C PHE A 130 -1.58 13.97 -3.26
N THR A 131 -2.83 14.34 -3.56
CA THR A 131 -3.37 15.67 -3.26
C THR A 131 -4.49 15.59 -2.23
N TYR A 132 -4.27 16.19 -1.06
CA TYR A 132 -5.24 16.26 0.02
C TYR A 132 -6.11 17.50 -0.12
N THR A 133 -7.42 17.31 -0.29
CA THR A 133 -8.43 18.38 -0.37
C THR A 133 -9.22 18.52 0.94
N GLY A 134 -9.44 17.41 1.64
CA GLY A 134 -10.10 17.38 2.96
C GLY A 134 -9.66 16.22 3.86
N TRP A 135 -8.89 15.27 3.32
CA TRP A 135 -8.34 14.15 4.05
C TRP A 135 -7.22 14.58 5.00
N LYS A 136 -7.15 13.92 6.15
CA LYS A 136 -6.14 14.20 7.17
C LYS A 136 -5.27 12.97 7.36
N LEU A 137 -3.97 13.20 7.44
CA LEU A 137 -2.94 12.16 7.56
C LEU A 137 -3.20 11.18 8.73
N TYR A 138 -3.79 11.64 9.84
CA TYR A 138 -4.13 10.76 10.97
C TYR A 138 -5.25 9.75 10.64
N LEU A 139 -6.16 10.08 9.70
CA LEU A 139 -7.19 9.15 9.24
C LEU A 139 -6.53 8.01 8.45
N SER A 140 -5.53 8.31 7.60
CA SER A 140 -4.73 7.28 6.95
C SER A 140 -4.04 6.37 7.95
N PHE A 141 -3.46 6.94 9.02
CA PHE A 141 -2.83 6.14 10.07
C PHE A 141 -3.80 5.14 10.69
N ILE A 142 -5.03 5.57 11.03
CA ILE A 142 -6.07 4.68 11.57
C ILE A 142 -6.43 3.60 10.54
N THR A 143 -6.61 3.97 9.27
CA THR A 143 -6.89 3.02 8.19
C THR A 143 -5.78 1.98 8.07
N TYR A 144 -4.50 2.37 8.09
CA TYR A 144 -3.38 1.44 8.01
C TYR A 144 -3.31 0.46 9.19
N LEU A 145 -3.68 0.87 10.40
CA LEU A 145 -3.80 -0.05 11.54
C LEU A 145 -4.78 -1.18 11.23
N PHE A 146 -5.96 -0.85 10.67
CA PHE A 146 -6.97 -1.84 10.29
C PHE A 146 -6.51 -2.71 9.12
N VAL A 147 -5.93 -2.11 8.07
CA VAL A 147 -5.44 -2.83 6.89
C VAL A 147 -4.36 -3.84 7.26
N PHE A 148 -3.39 -3.46 8.09
CA PHE A 148 -2.32 -4.37 8.52
C PHE A 148 -2.83 -5.45 9.47
N ALA A 149 -3.72 -5.11 10.41
CA ALA A 149 -4.35 -6.12 11.27
C ALA A 149 -5.15 -7.15 10.45
N ALA A 150 -5.95 -6.69 9.47
CA ALA A 150 -6.74 -7.55 8.60
C ALA A 150 -5.84 -8.41 7.69
N THR A 151 -4.77 -7.84 7.14
CA THR A 151 -3.84 -8.58 6.27
C THR A 151 -3.09 -9.67 7.03
N ILE A 152 -2.60 -9.38 8.25
CA ILE A 152 -1.94 -10.39 9.09
C ILE A 152 -2.94 -11.50 9.47
N TRP A 153 -4.17 -11.12 9.82
CA TRP A 153 -5.22 -12.09 10.13
C TRP A 153 -5.51 -13.02 8.94
N LEU A 154 -5.66 -12.45 7.74
CA LEU A 154 -5.89 -13.20 6.51
C LEU A 154 -4.74 -14.16 6.20
N ALA A 155 -3.50 -13.70 6.31
CA ALA A 155 -2.31 -14.53 6.10
C ALA A 155 -2.29 -15.74 7.06
N ASN A 156 -2.53 -15.49 8.36
CA ASN A 156 -2.62 -16.55 9.37
C ASN A 156 -3.78 -17.52 9.10
N PHE A 157 -4.90 -17.04 8.55
CA PHE A 157 -6.04 -17.89 8.20
C PHE A 157 -5.73 -18.82 7.03
N VAL A 158 -5.03 -18.32 6.01
CA VAL A 158 -4.60 -19.11 4.85
C VAL A 158 -3.59 -20.18 5.27
N GLU A 159 -2.58 -19.82 6.06
CA GLU A 159 -1.54 -20.75 6.50
C GLU A 159 -2.03 -21.83 7.48
N LYS A 160 -3.15 -21.60 8.18
CA LYS A 160 -3.77 -22.63 9.03
C LYS A 160 -4.51 -23.70 8.22
N LYS A 161 -4.84 -23.42 6.97
CA LYS A 161 -5.66 -24.30 6.10
C LYS A 161 -4.84 -25.04 5.05
N GLY A 162 -3.61 -24.60 4.77
CA GLY A 162 -2.66 -25.29 3.89
C GLY A 162 -1.73 -26.18 4.69
#